data_AF-A0A7K2TMH5-F1
#
_entry.id   AF-A0A7K2TMH5-F1
#
_cell.length_a   1.000
_cell.length_b   1.000
_cell.length_c   1.000
_cell.angle_alpha   90.00
_cell.angle_beta   90.00
_cell.angle_gamma   90.00
#
_symmetry.space_group_name_H-M   'P 1'
#
loop_
_entity.id
_entity.type
_entity.pdbx_description
1 polymer ?
#
loop_
_entity_poly.entity_id
_entity_poly.type
_entity_poly.pdbx_seq_one_letter_code
_entity_poly.pdbx_strand_id
1 'polypeptide(L)'
;MWRTLPWRSLGAAGGVGLLLAGLSRVAGGGVSPWLALVLLRAAVLAGAVGLALLLDDPARHPTTPVPVPRPLRQALRAVLVAPLAALWWAVVLCTVPTGIRPPVAGITVEAVATGVLAVAGAVVAVRLTPEPRPGPGVAVGLLLTAVLAALLLPHGWSLFPSPDDPSWSAAHDRWTLVTIGAVAAWALCTGEPLARGTGRGRGGRDTPG
;
A
#
# COMPACT_ATOMS: atom_id res chain seq x y z
N MET A 1 -13.09 11.30 14.54
CA MET A 1 -12.33 10.43 13.62
C MET A 1 -11.19 11.13 12.88
N TRP A 2 -11.28 12.41 12.50
CA TRP A 2 -10.22 13.07 11.73
C TRP A 2 -8.96 13.47 12.52
N ARG A 3 -9.04 13.63 13.85
CA ARG A 3 -7.88 13.97 14.70
C ARG A 3 -6.93 12.81 15.00
N THR A 4 -7.34 11.57 14.76
CA THR A 4 -6.53 10.37 15.07
C THR A 4 -5.77 9.82 13.88
N LEU A 5 -5.87 10.47 12.71
CA LEU A 5 -5.12 10.08 11.52
C LEU A 5 -3.72 10.72 11.60
N PRO A 6 -2.65 9.97 11.33
CA PRO A 6 -1.28 10.49 11.37
C PRO A 6 -1.00 11.36 10.13
N TRP A 7 -1.70 12.50 10.00
CA TRP A 7 -1.61 13.45 8.89
C TRP A 7 -0.19 13.93 8.63
N ARG A 8 0.67 13.96 9.66
CA ARG A 8 2.08 14.32 9.51
C ARG A 8 2.84 13.31 8.65
N SER A 9 2.58 12.01 8.83
CA SER A 9 3.22 10.96 8.02
C SER A 9 2.73 10.99 6.58
N LEU A 10 1.42 11.19 6.36
CA LEU A 10 0.81 11.37 5.05
C LEU A 10 1.33 12.61 4.34
N GLY A 11 1.41 13.75 5.04
CA GLY A 11 1.92 15.00 4.52
C GLY A 11 3.42 14.92 4.19
N ALA A 12 4.22 14.26 5.04
CA ALA A 12 5.63 14.03 4.78
C ALA A 12 5.85 13.11 3.57
N ALA A 13 5.16 11.97 3.51
CA ALA A 13 5.23 11.04 2.37
C ALA A 13 4.76 11.70 1.07
N GLY A 14 3.63 12.42 1.12
CA GLY A 14 3.10 13.15 -0.02
C GLY A 14 4.02 14.28 -0.47
N GLY A 15 4.62 15.01 0.47
CA GLY A 15 5.62 16.04 0.21
C GLY A 15 6.88 15.47 -0.43
N VAL A 16 7.42 14.36 0.09
CA VAL A 16 8.57 13.67 -0.48
C VAL A 16 8.29 13.21 -1.92
N GLY A 17 7.14 12.58 -2.18
CA GLY A 17 6.82 12.15 -3.55
C GLY A 17 6.61 13.32 -4.52
N LEU A 18 6.04 14.45 -4.06
CA LEU A 18 5.96 15.67 -4.86
C LEU A 18 7.33 16.31 -5.11
N LEU A 19 8.23 16.29 -4.12
CA LEU A 19 9.60 16.77 -4.28
C LEU A 19 10.37 15.92 -5.30
N LEU A 20 10.25 14.59 -5.21
CA LEU A 20 10.88 13.65 -6.15
C LEU A 20 10.37 13.87 -7.58
N ALA A 21 9.05 14.01 -7.76
CA ALA A 21 8.47 14.26 -9.07
C ALA A 21 8.82 15.66 -9.61
N GLY A 22 8.77 16.68 -8.74
CA GLY A 22 9.14 18.05 -9.06
C GLY A 22 10.61 18.23 -9.42
N LEU A 23 11.50 17.35 -8.97
CA LEU A 23 12.92 17.34 -9.33
C LEU A 23 13.11 17.26 -10.86
N SER A 24 12.24 16.51 -11.56
CA SER A 24 12.24 16.42 -13.02
C SER A 24 11.96 17.75 -13.71
N ARG A 25 11.23 18.65 -13.05
CA ARG A 25 10.86 19.97 -13.57
C ARG A 25 11.90 21.03 -13.22
N VAL A 26 12.49 20.96 -12.03
CA VAL A 26 13.51 21.91 -11.55
C VAL A 26 14.86 21.69 -12.23
N ALA A 27 15.21 20.43 -12.53
CA ALA A 27 16.47 20.09 -13.19
C ALA A 27 16.53 20.48 -14.69
N GLY A 28 15.44 21.00 -15.27
CA GLY A 28 15.41 21.51 -16.64
C GLY A 28 15.52 20.43 -17.72
N GLY A 29 15.75 20.84 -18.97
CA GLY A 29 15.72 19.98 -20.17
C GLY A 29 16.82 18.90 -20.27
N GLY A 30 17.64 18.71 -19.23
CA GLY A 30 18.68 17.67 -19.17
C GLY A 30 18.24 16.37 -18.50
N VAL A 31 16.99 16.28 -18.01
CA VAL A 31 16.49 15.06 -17.36
C VAL A 31 16.18 13.99 -18.40
N SER A 32 16.85 12.84 -18.29
CA SER A 32 16.57 11.70 -19.15
C SER A 32 15.19 11.09 -18.84
N PRO A 33 14.47 10.54 -19.84
CA PRO A 33 13.20 9.83 -19.64
C PRO A 33 13.31 8.69 -18.61
N TRP A 34 14.46 8.02 -18.58
CA TRP A 34 14.80 7.01 -17.58
C TRP A 34 14.79 7.56 -16.15
N LEU A 35 15.45 8.70 -15.92
CA LEU A 35 15.48 9.34 -14.61
C LEU A 35 14.08 9.78 -14.16
N ALA A 36 13.27 10.31 -15.07
CA ALA A 36 11.88 10.67 -14.78
C ALA A 36 11.05 9.45 -14.34
N LEU A 37 11.24 8.30 -14.98
CA LEU A 37 10.59 7.03 -14.59
C LEU A 37 11.04 6.57 -13.20
N VAL A 38 12.35 6.61 -12.90
CA VAL A 38 12.88 6.22 -11.59
C VAL A 38 12.33 7.13 -10.49
N LEU A 39 12.25 8.44 -10.73
CA LEU A 39 11.68 9.41 -9.78
C LEU A 39 10.18 9.16 -9.54
N LEU A 40 9.43 8.80 -10.59
CA LEU A 40 8.02 8.41 -10.44
C LEU A 40 7.85 7.13 -9.63
N ARG A 41 8.69 6.10 -9.86
CA ARG A 41 8.70 4.87 -9.06
C ARG A 41 9.08 5.14 -7.61
N ALA A 42 10.02 6.04 -7.36
CA ALA A 42 10.37 6.47 -6.01
C ALA A 42 9.21 7.23 -5.33
N ALA A 43 8.47 8.07 -6.06
CA ALA A 43 7.26 8.72 -5.55
C ALA A 43 6.17 7.69 -5.20
N VAL A 44 5.97 6.66 -6.03
CA VAL A 44 5.06 5.53 -5.74
C VAL A 44 5.42 4.86 -4.42
N LEU A 45 6.70 4.54 -4.22
CA LEU A 45 7.18 3.92 -2.97
C LEU A 45 6.95 4.83 -1.76
N ALA A 46 7.23 6.14 -1.89
CA ALA A 46 6.97 7.10 -0.82
C ALA A 46 5.48 7.14 -0.44
N GLY A 47 4.59 7.17 -1.44
CA GLY A 47 3.14 7.10 -1.22
C GLY A 47 2.71 5.81 -0.52
N ALA A 48 3.25 4.66 -0.94
CA ALA A 48 2.96 3.36 -0.34
C ALA A 48 3.44 3.26 1.12
N VAL A 49 4.61 3.82 1.45
CA VAL A 49 5.10 3.92 2.83
C VAL A 49 4.16 4.80 3.66
N GLY A 50 3.70 5.94 3.11
CA GLY A 50 2.70 6.79 3.76
C GLY A 50 1.40 6.05 4.08
N LEU A 51 0.93 5.20 3.16
CA LEU A 51 -0.25 4.34 3.37
C LEU A 51 -0.01 3.26 4.44
N ALA A 52 1.17 2.66 4.50
CA ALA A 52 1.52 1.70 5.54
C ALA A 52 1.54 2.34 6.93
N LEU A 53 2.10 3.56 7.05
CA LEU A 53 2.15 4.33 8.29
C LEU A 53 0.77 4.86 8.70
N LEU A 54 -0.11 5.18 7.75
CA LEU A 54 -1.50 5.56 8.03
C LEU A 54 -2.26 4.48 8.81
N LEU A 55 -1.94 3.21 8.53
CA LEU A 55 -2.55 2.06 9.17
C LEU A 55 -1.94 1.75 10.55
N ASP A 56 -0.82 2.41 10.90
CA ASP A 56 -0.20 2.35 12.22
C ASP A 56 -0.88 3.39 13.14
N ASP A 57 -1.69 2.91 14.09
CA ASP A 57 -2.34 3.74 15.11
C ASP A 57 -1.52 3.66 16.40
N PRO A 58 -0.70 4.68 16.75
CA PRO A 58 0.15 4.66 17.94
C PRO A 58 -0.62 4.85 19.26
N ALA A 59 -1.94 5.12 19.22
CA ALA A 59 -2.76 5.33 20.43
C ALA A 59 -3.46 4.03 20.90
N ARG A 60 -2.73 2.91 20.90
CA ARG A 60 -3.24 1.55 21.16
C ARG A 60 -3.60 1.20 22.61
N HIS A 61 -3.96 2.19 23.44
CA HIS A 61 -4.61 1.93 24.73
C HIS A 61 -6.08 2.36 24.75
N PRO A 62 -6.99 1.77 23.92
CA PRO A 62 -8.39 1.79 24.24
C PRO A 62 -8.66 0.68 25.27
N THR A 63 -8.92 1.08 26.51
CA THR A 63 -9.42 0.24 27.62
C THR A 63 -10.86 -0.23 27.40
N THR A 64 -11.44 0.02 26.21
CA THR A 64 -12.84 -0.24 25.91
C THR A 64 -12.96 -1.22 24.75
N PRO A 65 -13.59 -2.39 24.96
CA PRO A 65 -13.81 -3.37 23.90
C PRO A 65 -14.83 -2.81 22.91
N VAL A 66 -14.39 -2.47 21.70
CA VAL A 66 -15.28 -2.06 20.61
C VAL A 66 -15.64 -3.29 19.78
N PRO A 67 -16.94 -3.60 19.57
CA PRO A 67 -17.41 -4.83 18.93
C PRO A 67 -17.20 -4.91 17.41
N VAL A 68 -16.43 -3.97 16.81
CA VAL A 68 -16.14 -4.00 15.37
C VAL A 68 -14.79 -4.69 15.12
N PRO A 69 -14.72 -5.64 14.17
CA PRO A 69 -13.46 -6.31 13.82
C PRO A 69 -12.42 -5.30 13.34
N ARG A 70 -11.20 -5.42 13.87
CA ARG A 70 -10.03 -4.57 13.53
C ARG A 70 -9.77 -4.39 12.02
N PRO A 71 -9.85 -5.44 11.16
CA PRO A 71 -9.59 -5.29 9.72
C PRO A 71 -10.63 -4.41 9.02
N LEU A 72 -11.89 -4.41 9.48
CA LEU A 72 -12.95 -3.60 8.88
C LEU A 72 -12.72 -2.10 9.09
N ARG A 73 -12.24 -1.70 10.28
CA ARG A 73 -11.86 -0.30 10.55
C ARG A 73 -10.69 0.16 9.68
N GLN A 74 -9.72 -0.72 9.45
CA GLN A 74 -8.57 -0.42 8.59
C GLN A 74 -8.97 -0.32 7.11
N ALA A 75 -9.84 -1.22 6.63
CA ALA A 75 -10.39 -1.16 5.29
C ALA A 75 -11.18 0.15 5.06
N LEU A 76 -12.04 0.55 6.01
CA LEU A 76 -12.79 1.80 5.93
C LEU A 76 -11.86 3.03 5.93
N ARG A 77 -10.79 3.04 6.74
CA ARG A 77 -9.78 4.12 6.72
C ARG A 77 -9.06 4.18 5.37
N ALA A 78 -8.72 3.03 4.78
CA ALA A 78 -8.08 2.97 3.46
C ALA A 78 -9.01 3.51 2.37
N VAL A 79 -10.29 3.13 2.37
CA VAL A 79 -11.30 3.62 1.40
C VAL A 79 -11.47 5.13 1.49
N LEU A 80 -11.47 5.71 2.70
CA LEU A 80 -11.58 7.16 2.89
C LEU A 80 -10.35 7.93 2.38
N VAL A 81 -9.16 7.33 2.41
CA VAL A 81 -7.92 7.98 1.93
C VAL A 81 -7.67 7.74 0.45
N ALA A 82 -8.27 6.71 -0.14
CA ALA A 82 -8.17 6.41 -1.57
C ALA A 82 -8.41 7.62 -2.51
N PRO A 83 -9.48 8.44 -2.36
CA PRO A 83 -9.68 9.59 -3.24
C PRO A 83 -8.59 10.66 -3.08
N LEU A 84 -8.09 10.87 -1.87
CA LEU A 84 -6.99 11.81 -1.62
C LEU A 84 -5.68 11.31 -2.24
N ALA A 85 -5.40 10.00 -2.13
CA ALA A 85 -4.25 9.38 -2.76
C ALA A 85 -4.33 9.45 -4.30
N ALA A 86 -5.53 9.27 -4.88
CA ALA A 86 -5.74 9.42 -6.32
C ALA A 86 -5.51 10.87 -6.79
N LEU A 87 -6.01 11.86 -6.04
CA LEU A 87 -5.76 13.27 -6.34
C LEU A 87 -4.27 13.61 -6.24
N TRP A 88 -3.61 13.17 -5.18
CA TRP A 88 -2.17 13.36 -5.02
C TRP A 88 -1.37 12.73 -6.17
N TRP A 89 -1.72 11.52 -6.57
CA TRP A 89 -1.07 10.84 -7.70
C TRP A 89 -1.28 11.60 -9.02
N ALA A 90 -2.48 12.14 -9.26
CA ALA A 90 -2.73 12.98 -10.43
C ALA A 90 -1.85 14.24 -10.44
N VAL A 91 -1.65 14.88 -9.28
CA VAL A 91 -0.72 16.01 -9.15
C VAL A 91 0.72 15.59 -9.44
N VAL A 92 1.17 14.45 -8.91
CA VAL A 92 2.49 13.88 -9.19
C VAL A 92 2.69 13.70 -10.70
N LEU A 93 1.73 13.09 -11.41
CA LEU A 93 1.80 12.91 -12.86
C LEU A 93 1.84 14.24 -13.62
N CYS A 94 1.09 15.24 -13.17
CA CYS A 94 1.06 16.57 -13.77
C CYS A 94 2.38 17.34 -13.58
N THR A 95 3.19 17.00 -12.58
CA THR A 95 4.48 17.67 -12.36
C THR A 95 5.54 17.28 -13.39
N VAL A 96 5.44 16.08 -13.96
CA VAL A 96 6.38 15.57 -14.97
C VAL A 96 6.07 16.18 -16.34
N PRO A 97 7.08 16.79 -17.02
CA PRO A 97 6.92 17.38 -18.35
C PRO A 97 6.44 16.37 -19.39
N THR A 98 5.58 16.79 -20.32
CA THR A 98 4.97 15.91 -21.32
C THR A 98 5.96 15.25 -22.28
N GLY A 99 7.09 15.90 -22.59
CA GLY A 99 8.10 15.36 -23.51
C GLY A 99 8.94 14.20 -22.98
N ILE A 100 8.96 13.99 -21.66
CA ILE A 100 9.72 12.90 -21.01
C ILE A 100 8.80 11.98 -20.19
N ARG A 101 7.48 12.14 -20.34
CA ARG A 101 6.50 11.44 -19.52
C ARG A 101 6.38 9.98 -19.99
N PRO A 102 6.62 8.99 -19.10
CA PRO A 102 6.41 7.59 -19.46
C PRO A 102 4.91 7.29 -19.66
N PRO A 103 4.56 6.15 -20.28
CA PRO A 103 3.17 5.72 -20.45
C PRO A 103 2.40 5.73 -19.12
N VAL A 104 1.44 6.64 -19.00
CA VAL A 104 0.74 6.92 -17.73
C VAL A 104 0.00 5.70 -17.20
N ALA A 105 -0.61 4.91 -18.09
CA ALA A 105 -1.36 3.71 -17.72
C ALA A 105 -0.45 2.69 -17.01
N GLY A 106 0.75 2.44 -17.52
CA GLY A 106 1.67 1.48 -16.92
C GLY A 106 2.09 1.91 -15.51
N ILE A 107 2.59 3.14 -15.37
CA ILE A 107 3.03 3.65 -14.07
C ILE A 107 1.87 3.75 -13.05
N THR A 108 0.63 3.99 -13.50
CA THR A 108 -0.54 3.93 -12.60
C THR A 108 -0.83 2.53 -12.09
N VAL A 109 -0.60 1.48 -12.90
CA VAL A 109 -0.73 0.09 -12.46
C VAL A 109 0.34 -0.24 -11.41
N GLU A 110 1.59 0.16 -11.63
CA GLU A 110 2.66 0.01 -10.62
C GLU A 110 2.27 0.73 -9.31
N ALA A 111 1.71 1.93 -9.40
CA ALA A 111 1.27 2.73 -8.25
C ALA A 111 0.15 2.05 -7.45
N VAL A 112 -0.90 1.59 -8.14
CA VAL A 112 -2.03 0.89 -7.54
C VAL A 112 -1.57 -0.41 -6.88
N ALA A 113 -0.77 -1.22 -7.59
CA ALA A 113 -0.28 -2.49 -7.09
C ALA A 113 0.56 -2.32 -5.82
N THR A 114 1.47 -1.34 -5.80
CA THR A 114 2.30 -1.05 -4.63
C THR A 114 1.45 -0.57 -3.45
N GLY A 115 0.44 0.26 -3.69
CA GLY A 115 -0.52 0.67 -2.67
C GLY A 115 -1.31 -0.50 -2.08
N VAL A 116 -1.80 -1.40 -2.94
CA VAL A 116 -2.53 -2.61 -2.52
C VAL A 116 -1.63 -3.54 -1.69
N LEU A 117 -0.40 -3.77 -2.14
CA LEU A 117 0.59 -4.57 -1.40
C LEU A 117 0.87 -3.98 -0.01
N ALA A 118 0.98 -2.65 0.08
CA ALA A 118 1.21 -1.97 1.36
C ALA A 118 0.05 -2.15 2.34
N VAL A 119 -1.19 -2.01 1.84
CA VAL A 119 -2.39 -2.24 2.65
C VAL A 119 -2.52 -3.71 3.07
N ALA A 120 -2.34 -4.64 2.13
CA ALA A 120 -2.42 -6.08 2.39
C ALA A 120 -1.36 -6.52 3.40
N GLY A 121 -0.11 -6.08 3.24
CA GLY A 121 1.00 -6.34 4.16
C GLY A 121 0.72 -5.79 5.56
N ALA A 122 0.17 -4.59 5.67
CA ALA A 122 -0.22 -4.01 6.96
C ALA A 122 -1.30 -4.84 7.67
N VAL A 123 -2.30 -5.36 6.93
CA VAL A 123 -3.33 -6.24 7.52
C VAL A 123 -2.75 -7.57 7.96
N VAL A 124 -1.87 -8.18 7.17
CA VAL A 124 -1.20 -9.45 7.51
C VAL A 124 -0.33 -9.27 8.75
N ALA A 125 0.50 -8.23 8.82
CA ALA A 125 1.37 -7.95 9.97
C ALA A 125 0.57 -7.73 11.26
N VAL A 126 -0.58 -7.04 11.19
CA VAL A 126 -1.49 -6.88 12.34
C VAL A 126 -2.07 -8.20 12.83
N ARG A 127 -2.25 -9.19 11.95
CA ARG A 127 -2.78 -10.52 12.30
C ARG A 127 -1.71 -11.45 12.86
N LEU A 128 -0.52 -11.43 12.29
CA LEU A 128 0.55 -12.37 12.61
C LEU A 128 1.45 -11.90 13.75
N THR A 129 1.53 -10.59 14.00
CA THR A 129 2.45 -10.05 14.99
C THR A 129 1.70 -9.43 16.17
N PRO A 130 2.06 -9.78 17.42
CA PRO A 130 1.53 -9.12 18.61
C PRO A 130 2.12 -7.71 18.82
N GLU A 131 3.03 -7.25 17.94
CA GLU A 131 3.73 -5.98 18.05
C GLU A 131 2.75 -4.78 18.16
N PRO A 132 3.05 -3.80 19.03
CA PRO A 132 2.25 -2.60 19.16
C PRO A 132 2.24 -1.71 17.90
N ARG A 133 3.24 -1.83 17.01
CA ARG A 133 3.43 -0.96 15.82
C ARG A 133 3.88 -1.75 14.58
N PRO A 134 2.97 -2.38 13.83
CA PRO A 134 3.33 -3.14 12.63
C PRO A 134 3.74 -2.26 11.44
N GLY A 135 3.40 -0.95 11.43
CA GLY A 135 3.66 -0.05 10.29
C GLY A 135 5.11 0.03 9.83
N PRO A 136 6.09 0.29 10.72
CA PRO A 136 7.51 0.33 10.35
C PRO A 136 8.05 -0.98 9.77
N GLY A 137 7.63 -2.13 10.31
CA GLY A 137 8.04 -3.44 9.81
C GLY A 137 7.51 -3.71 8.39
N VAL A 138 6.28 -3.29 8.11
CA VAL A 138 5.66 -3.39 6.77
C VAL A 138 6.35 -2.45 5.78
N ALA A 139 6.65 -1.22 6.19
CA ALA A 139 7.38 -0.27 5.36
C ALA A 139 8.78 -0.80 5.01
N VAL A 140 9.52 -1.33 6.00
CA VAL A 140 10.83 -1.97 5.78
C VAL A 140 10.70 -3.20 4.88
N GLY A 141 9.68 -4.05 5.10
CA GLY A 141 9.42 -5.22 4.27
C GLY A 141 9.14 -4.85 2.81
N LEU A 142 8.31 -3.83 2.57
CA LEU A 142 8.03 -3.31 1.22
C LEU A 142 9.29 -2.77 0.56
N LEU A 143 10.07 -1.95 1.27
CA LEU A 143 11.31 -1.38 0.75
C LEU A 143 12.33 -2.48 0.42
N LEU A 144 12.52 -3.44 1.33
CA LEU A 144 13.39 -4.60 1.10
C LEU A 144 12.90 -5.42 -0.08
N THR A 145 11.59 -5.68 -0.19
CA THR A 145 11.03 -6.46 -1.30
C THR A 145 11.21 -5.72 -2.63
N ALA A 146 11.02 -4.40 -2.67
CA ALA A 146 11.24 -3.61 -3.87
C ALA A 146 12.72 -3.63 -4.30
N VAL A 147 13.65 -3.48 -3.34
CA VAL A 147 15.10 -3.55 -3.59
C VAL A 147 15.51 -4.95 -4.05
N LEU A 148 15.08 -6.00 -3.34
CA LEU A 148 15.37 -7.38 -3.70
C LEU A 148 14.76 -7.74 -5.05
N ALA A 149 13.55 -7.26 -5.36
CA ALA A 149 12.93 -7.49 -6.65
C ALA A 149 13.71 -6.81 -7.78
N ALA A 150 14.25 -5.61 -7.56
CA ALA A 150 15.09 -4.93 -8.54
C ALA A 150 16.45 -5.63 -8.75
N LEU A 151 17.02 -6.23 -7.70
CA LEU A 151 18.36 -6.84 -7.74
C LEU A 151 18.38 -8.31 -8.16
N LEU A 152 17.33 -9.08 -7.81
CA LEU A 152 17.33 -10.54 -7.92
C LEU A 152 16.41 -11.07 -9.04
N LEU A 153 15.57 -10.23 -9.65
CA LEU A 153 14.73 -10.71 -10.75
C LEU A 153 15.59 -11.04 -11.98
N PRO A 154 15.45 -12.26 -12.54
CA PRO A 154 16.06 -12.61 -13.80
C PRO A 154 15.68 -11.60 -14.88
N HIS A 155 16.56 -11.37 -15.86
CA HIS A 155 16.31 -10.39 -16.93
C HIS A 155 15.00 -10.68 -17.72
N GLY A 156 14.59 -11.95 -17.83
CA GLY A 156 13.31 -12.33 -18.44
C GLY A 156 12.07 -12.10 -17.56
N TRP A 157 12.26 -11.75 -16.30
CA TRP A 157 11.22 -11.43 -15.33
C TRP A 157 11.35 -9.98 -14.83
N SER A 158 11.85 -9.05 -15.64
CA SER A 158 11.95 -7.62 -15.25
C SER A 158 10.59 -7.06 -14.82
N LEU A 159 10.43 -6.68 -13.55
CA LEU A 159 9.23 -5.96 -13.08
C LEU A 159 9.30 -4.46 -13.35
N PHE A 160 10.50 -3.98 -13.70
CA PHE A 160 10.81 -2.57 -13.87
C PHE A 160 11.47 -2.28 -15.23
N PRO A 161 10.89 -2.73 -16.37
CA PRO A 161 11.47 -2.44 -17.68
C PRO A 161 11.50 -0.94 -17.98
N SER A 162 12.36 -0.56 -18.93
CA SER A 162 12.35 0.77 -19.56
C SER A 162 11.09 0.93 -20.44
N PRO A 163 10.56 2.14 -20.65
CA PRO A 163 9.37 2.34 -21.49
C PRO A 163 9.54 1.87 -22.93
N ASP A 164 10.78 1.89 -23.43
CA ASP A 164 11.13 1.46 -24.80
C ASP A 164 11.39 -0.05 -24.92
N ASP A 165 11.33 -0.78 -23.80
CA ASP A 165 11.57 -2.23 -23.77
C ASP A 165 10.31 -2.98 -24.25
N PRO A 166 10.44 -3.94 -25.19
CA PRO A 166 9.32 -4.76 -25.64
C PRO A 166 8.58 -5.51 -24.51
N SER A 167 9.27 -5.75 -23.38
CA SER A 167 8.70 -6.41 -22.21
C SER A 167 7.81 -5.52 -21.33
N TRP A 168 7.65 -4.23 -21.68
CA TRP A 168 6.85 -3.27 -20.90
C TRP A 168 5.44 -3.77 -20.62
N SER A 169 4.69 -4.21 -21.64
CA SER A 169 3.32 -4.72 -21.45
C SER A 169 3.30 -5.96 -20.55
N ALA A 170 4.17 -6.94 -20.83
CA ALA A 170 4.28 -8.17 -20.06
C ALA A 170 4.68 -7.95 -18.59
N ALA A 171 5.42 -6.88 -18.28
CA ALA A 171 5.72 -6.50 -16.90
C ALA A 171 4.47 -5.98 -16.16
N HIS A 172 3.62 -5.22 -16.84
CA HIS A 172 2.38 -4.69 -16.24
C HIS A 172 1.31 -5.78 -16.06
N ASP A 173 1.28 -6.79 -16.93
CA ASP A 173 0.47 -7.99 -16.70
C ASP A 173 0.91 -8.72 -15.43
N ARG A 174 2.24 -8.84 -15.21
CA ARG A 174 2.79 -9.43 -13.98
C ARG A 174 2.45 -8.61 -12.74
N TRP A 175 2.51 -7.28 -12.80
CA TRP A 175 2.03 -6.40 -11.73
C TRP A 175 0.55 -6.60 -11.42
N THR A 176 -0.27 -6.84 -12.45
CA THR A 176 -1.69 -7.15 -12.29
C THR A 176 -1.88 -8.47 -11.55
N LEU A 177 -1.13 -9.52 -11.94
CA LEU A 177 -1.14 -10.81 -11.24
C LEU A 177 -0.70 -10.71 -9.78
N VAL A 178 0.37 -9.95 -9.51
CA VAL A 178 0.84 -9.67 -8.14
C VAL A 178 -0.25 -8.98 -7.32
N THR A 179 -0.97 -8.03 -7.92
CA THR A 179 -2.09 -7.33 -7.27
C THR A 179 -3.23 -8.29 -6.95
N ILE A 180 -3.62 -9.14 -7.90
CA ILE A 180 -4.65 -10.17 -7.70
C ILE A 180 -4.25 -11.11 -6.57
N GLY A 181 -3.01 -11.59 -6.57
CA GLY A 181 -2.48 -12.44 -5.51
C GLY A 181 -2.49 -11.77 -4.13
N ALA A 182 -2.13 -10.49 -4.06
CA ALA A 182 -2.18 -9.71 -2.83
C ALA A 182 -3.61 -9.52 -2.30
N VAL A 183 -4.57 -9.22 -3.17
CA VAL A 183 -5.99 -9.12 -2.82
C VAL A 183 -6.54 -10.46 -2.36
N ALA A 184 -6.19 -11.56 -3.04
CA ALA A 184 -6.61 -12.90 -2.66
C ALA A 184 -6.04 -13.31 -1.29
N ALA A 185 -4.74 -13.09 -1.05
CA ALA A 185 -4.11 -13.32 0.24
C ALA A 185 -4.78 -12.48 1.34
N TRP A 186 -5.05 -11.21 1.06
CA TRP A 186 -5.80 -10.34 1.97
C TRP A 186 -7.19 -10.89 2.28
N ALA A 187 -7.97 -11.27 1.26
CA ALA A 187 -9.31 -11.84 1.44
C ALA A 187 -9.27 -13.12 2.29
N LEU A 188 -8.36 -14.05 2.00
CA LEU A 188 -8.15 -15.27 2.77
C LEU A 188 -7.74 -15.00 4.21
N CYS A 189 -6.85 -14.03 4.43
CA CYS A 189 -6.46 -13.64 5.77
C CYS A 189 -7.59 -12.92 6.52
N THR A 190 -8.46 -12.17 5.83
CA THR A 190 -9.58 -11.43 6.46
C THR A 190 -10.84 -12.26 6.70
N GLY A 191 -11.02 -13.38 6.00
CA GLY A 191 -12.10 -14.32 6.21
C GLY A 191 -12.11 -14.81 7.66
N GLU A 192 -13.08 -14.36 8.44
CA GLU A 192 -13.30 -14.92 9.77
C GLU A 192 -13.65 -16.42 9.62
N PRO A 193 -13.10 -17.30 10.47
CA PRO A 193 -13.61 -18.66 10.54
C PRO A 193 -15.07 -18.56 10.96
N LEU A 194 -15.98 -18.85 10.03
CA LEU A 194 -17.41 -18.99 10.30
C LEU A 194 -17.55 -19.81 11.57
N ALA A 195 -18.09 -19.16 12.60
CA ALA A 195 -18.25 -19.70 13.93
C ALA A 195 -18.72 -21.16 13.83
N ARG A 196 -17.87 -22.10 14.28
CA ARG A 196 -18.35 -23.45 14.57
C ARG A 196 -19.48 -23.26 15.56
N GLY A 197 -20.69 -23.56 15.08
CA GLY A 197 -21.93 -23.31 15.77
C GLY A 197 -21.80 -23.70 17.24
N THR A 198 -22.13 -22.73 18.09
CA THR A 198 -22.43 -22.93 19.50
C THR A 198 -23.65 -23.84 19.62
N GLY A 199 -23.47 -25.12 19.32
CA GLY A 199 -24.32 -26.22 19.75
C GLY A 199 -24.00 -26.59 21.18
N ARG A 200 -24.20 -25.68 22.13
CA ARG A 200 -24.28 -26.04 23.55
C ARG A 200 -25.32 -25.20 24.26
N GLY A 201 -26.55 -25.27 23.75
CA GLY A 201 -27.74 -24.97 24.53
C GLY A 201 -28.49 -26.26 24.83
N ARG A 202 -28.36 -26.79 26.06
CA ARG A 202 -29.49 -27.30 26.88
C ARG A 202 -29.03 -27.96 28.19
N GLY A 203 -29.75 -27.64 29.25
CA GLY A 203 -29.61 -28.14 30.62
C GLY A 203 -29.42 -26.94 31.55
N GLY A 204 -30.44 -26.10 31.79
CA GLY A 204 -31.58 -26.45 32.65
C GLY A 204 -31.11 -26.34 34.10
N ARG A 205 -31.15 -25.12 34.68
CA ARG A 205 -31.99 -24.78 35.84
C ARG A 205 -32.16 -25.94 36.83
N ASP A 206 -31.61 -25.79 38.03
CA ASP A 206 -32.41 -25.72 39.27
C ASP A 206 -31.51 -25.40 40.49
N THR A 207 -31.77 -24.25 41.11
CA THR A 207 -31.59 -23.93 42.54
C THR A 207 -32.76 -23.01 42.91
N PRO A 208 -33.27 -22.91 44.15
CA PRO A 208 -32.75 -23.44 45.43
C PRO A 208 -33.82 -24.14 46.32
N GLY A 209 -33.37 -24.75 47.41
CA GLY A 209 -34.19 -25.30 48.51
C GLY A 209 -33.33 -26.02 49.52
#